data_AF-A0A0S4LDA3-F1
#
_entry.id   AF-A0A0S4LDA3-F1
#
_cell.length_a   1.000
_cell.length_b   1.000
_cell.length_c   1.000
_cell.angle_alpha   90.00
_cell.angle_beta   90.00
_cell.angle_gamma   90.00
#
_symmetry.space_group_name_H-M   'P 1'
#
loop_
_entity.id
_entity.type
_entity.pdbx_description
1 polymer ?
#
loop_
_entity_poly.entity_id
_entity_poly.type
_entity_poly.pdbx_seq_one_letter_code
_entity_poly.pdbx_strand_id
1 'polypeptide(L)'
;MGDVPQMTKADLLETYTRRLTERTGEPLKVRELFLRMAEAMADQLTYSLPLREIEQIASSISDHPSSAIDLLTSASRSNLVEVRYNRSSFRHEQFQLYFEAEALLRQNSERQVLASTLARPRNRHLSEMVIPMITDEAVLRDALIGLEDGKIIAACLQSSLGPLAKNVSRSDAEQVLHACYVNAGEFALRIGDQADVHPLVDSLVIGEGVLSLTSYEKALLRAAGSFLYEDVFLDEVLSLIRRTDNRIDKILKEWPPEHRKLVRGGLFADLYIFEKPGEGLWPTSFITTACHNAFRSQAKPPVLSKIARLLDGSKSPTAGELYVCALLLAI
;
A
#
# COMPACT_ATOMS: atom_id res chain seq x y z
N MET A 1 20.20 1.60 -24.23
CA MET A 1 20.24 0.86 -22.96
C MET A 1 18.96 0.04 -22.93
N GLY A 2 19.05 -1.29 -22.99
CA GLY A 2 17.86 -2.12 -22.89
C GLY A 2 17.26 -1.99 -21.50
N ASP A 3 15.96 -1.74 -21.40
CA ASP A 3 15.21 -1.81 -20.14
C ASP A 3 15.46 -3.18 -19.53
N VAL A 4 16.21 -3.21 -18.43
CA VAL A 4 16.24 -4.40 -17.59
C VAL A 4 14.82 -4.53 -17.02
N PRO A 5 14.12 -5.65 -17.24
CA PRO A 5 12.78 -5.81 -16.67
C PRO A 5 12.89 -5.58 -15.16
N GLN A 6 12.05 -4.68 -14.65
CA GLN A 6 12.03 -4.37 -13.23
C GLN A 6 11.50 -5.61 -12.48
N MET A 7 12.40 -6.49 -12.06
CA MET A 7 12.06 -7.72 -11.35
C MET A 7 11.71 -7.40 -9.91
N THR A 8 10.58 -7.92 -9.46
CA THR A 8 10.20 -7.86 -8.05
C THR A 8 11.03 -8.84 -7.23
N LYS A 9 10.99 -8.68 -5.91
CA LYS A 9 11.61 -9.64 -4.98
C LYS A 9 11.05 -11.05 -5.15
N ALA A 10 9.74 -11.18 -5.41
CA ALA A 10 9.09 -12.45 -5.70
C ALA A 10 9.62 -13.08 -6.99
N ASP A 11 9.76 -12.31 -8.08
CA ASP A 11 10.29 -12.81 -9.36
C ASP A 11 11.73 -13.34 -9.22
N LEU A 12 12.54 -12.62 -8.43
CA LEU A 12 13.92 -13.02 -8.13
C LEU A 12 13.96 -14.35 -7.37
N LEU A 13 13.12 -14.49 -6.34
CA LEU A 13 13.03 -15.72 -5.53
C LEU A 13 12.44 -16.87 -6.32
N GLU A 14 11.42 -16.65 -7.15
CA GLU A 14 10.87 -17.65 -8.04
C GLU A 14 11.95 -18.16 -9.01
N THR A 15 12.64 -17.25 -9.69
CA THR A 15 13.70 -17.59 -10.65
C THR A 15 14.84 -18.34 -9.96
N TYR A 16 15.25 -17.90 -8.77
CA TYR A 16 16.34 -18.51 -8.03
C TYR A 16 15.96 -19.90 -7.49
N THR A 17 14.80 -20.03 -6.84
CA THR A 17 14.32 -21.32 -6.31
C THR A 17 14.08 -22.32 -7.42
N ARG A 18 13.51 -21.91 -8.57
CA ARG A 18 13.34 -22.76 -9.75
C ARG A 18 14.67 -23.31 -10.26
N ARG A 19 15.70 -22.47 -10.41
CA ARG A 19 17.05 -22.90 -10.82
C ARG A 19 17.68 -23.91 -9.86
N LEU A 20 17.39 -23.79 -8.56
CA LEU A 20 17.90 -24.72 -7.55
C LEU A 20 17.15 -26.06 -7.56
N THR A 21 15.83 -26.04 -7.77
CA THR A 21 15.02 -27.28 -7.83
C THR A 21 15.20 -28.03 -9.15
N GLU A 22 15.46 -27.36 -10.27
CA GLU A 22 15.76 -28.00 -11.58
C GLU A 22 16.92 -29.01 -11.50
N ARG A 23 17.87 -28.80 -10.58
CA ARG A 23 19.04 -29.67 -10.39
C ARG A 23 18.75 -30.96 -9.63
N THR A 24 17.52 -31.14 -9.14
CA THR A 24 17.17 -32.22 -8.20
C THR A 24 16.56 -33.45 -8.86
N GLY A 25 16.41 -33.47 -10.19
CA GLY A 25 15.83 -34.59 -10.95
C GLY A 25 14.30 -34.65 -10.92
N GLU A 26 13.66 -34.27 -9.81
CA GLU A 26 12.20 -34.19 -9.65
C GLU A 26 11.73 -32.79 -9.18
N PRO A 27 11.95 -31.74 -9.99
CA PRO A 27 11.76 -30.34 -9.55
C PRO A 27 10.37 -30.02 -9.02
N LEU A 28 9.32 -30.60 -9.62
CA LEU A 28 7.93 -30.34 -9.23
C LEU A 28 7.61 -30.95 -7.86
N LYS A 29 8.02 -32.19 -7.59
CA LYS A 29 7.81 -32.84 -6.29
C LYS A 29 8.61 -32.16 -5.18
N VAL A 30 9.85 -31.75 -5.47
CA VAL A 30 10.68 -31.00 -4.51
C VAL A 30 10.04 -29.66 -4.17
N ARG A 31 9.50 -28.96 -5.18
CA ARG A 31 8.78 -27.70 -4.95
C ARG A 31 7.51 -27.91 -4.12
N GLU A 32 6.73 -28.94 -4.43
CA GLU A 32 5.53 -29.31 -3.66
C GLU A 32 5.88 -29.64 -2.19
N LEU A 33 6.99 -30.35 -1.96
CA LEU A 33 7.49 -30.61 -0.60
C LEU A 33 7.78 -29.30 0.14
N PHE A 34 8.47 -28.35 -0.50
CA PHE A 34 8.77 -27.06 0.14
C PHE A 34 7.52 -26.22 0.43
N LEU A 35 6.51 -26.26 -0.44
CA LEU A 35 5.24 -25.59 -0.20
C LEU A 35 4.54 -26.14 1.05
N ARG A 36 4.40 -27.47 1.14
CA ARG A 36 3.78 -28.11 2.31
C ARG A 36 4.60 -27.95 3.59
N MET A 37 5.94 -27.92 3.48
CA MET A 37 6.80 -27.59 4.62
C MET A 37 6.57 -26.16 5.11
N ALA A 38 6.53 -25.17 4.20
CA ALA A 38 6.29 -23.77 4.57
C ALA A 38 4.90 -23.58 5.18
N GLU A 39 3.88 -24.22 4.62
CA GLU A 39 2.53 -24.26 5.18
C GLU A 39 2.50 -24.82 6.61
N ALA A 40 3.07 -26.01 6.82
CA ALA A 40 3.10 -26.63 8.15
C ALA A 40 3.90 -25.78 9.17
N MET A 41 4.99 -25.14 8.74
CA MET A 41 5.75 -24.20 9.55
C MET A 41 4.92 -22.97 9.94
N ALA A 42 4.17 -22.40 9.00
CA ALA A 42 3.30 -21.25 9.22
C ALA A 42 2.14 -21.58 10.18
N ASP A 43 1.49 -22.74 9.99
CA ASP A 43 0.39 -23.19 10.85
C ASP A 43 0.83 -23.44 12.30
N GLN A 44 2.07 -23.89 12.49
CA GLN A 44 2.66 -24.14 13.81
C GLN A 44 3.43 -22.93 14.37
N LEU A 45 3.51 -21.82 13.63
CA LEU A 45 4.31 -20.63 13.98
C LEU A 45 5.77 -20.97 14.35
N THR A 46 6.41 -21.82 13.55
CA THR A 46 7.79 -22.33 13.74
C THR A 46 8.66 -22.09 12.51
N TYR A 47 9.98 -21.98 12.71
CA TYR A 47 10.96 -21.85 11.62
C TYR A 47 11.56 -23.19 11.16
N SER A 48 11.19 -24.28 11.83
CA SER A 48 11.72 -25.62 11.51
C SER A 48 10.71 -26.70 11.85
N LEU A 49 10.77 -27.83 11.17
CA LEU A 49 9.96 -29.02 11.44
C LEU A 49 10.85 -30.20 11.85
N PRO A 50 10.39 -31.10 12.72
CA PRO A 50 11.05 -32.39 12.95
C PRO A 50 11.18 -33.18 11.65
N LEU A 51 12.29 -33.91 11.46
CA LEU A 51 12.49 -34.72 10.24
C LEU A 51 11.34 -35.72 10.00
N ARG A 52 10.82 -36.32 11.07
CA ARG A 52 9.67 -37.26 10.99
C ARG A 52 8.44 -36.63 10.33
N GLU A 53 8.18 -35.36 10.57
CA GLU A 53 7.04 -34.66 9.98
C GLU A 53 7.28 -34.40 8.49
N ILE A 54 8.50 -34.05 8.12
CA ILE A 54 8.88 -33.85 6.73
C ILE A 54 8.85 -35.17 5.96
N GLU A 55 9.24 -36.28 6.60
CA GLU A 55 9.07 -37.64 6.05
C GLU A 55 7.61 -37.97 5.78
N GLN A 56 6.70 -37.57 6.68
CA GLN A 56 5.25 -37.73 6.47
C GLN A 56 4.75 -36.89 5.29
N ILE A 57 5.18 -35.64 5.18
CA ILE A 57 4.85 -34.76 4.04
C ILE A 57 5.39 -35.37 2.75
N ALA A 58 6.66 -35.78 2.70
CA ALA A 58 7.28 -36.39 1.52
C ALA A 58 6.57 -37.70 1.11
N SER A 59 6.15 -38.51 2.08
CA SER A 59 5.37 -39.72 1.84
C SER A 59 3.99 -39.41 1.26
N SER A 60 3.37 -38.29 1.63
CA SER A 60 2.07 -37.87 1.08
C SER A 60 2.13 -37.35 -0.37
N ILE A 61 3.32 -37.01 -0.86
CA ILE A 61 3.57 -36.53 -2.23
C ILE A 61 4.04 -37.68 -3.14
N SER A 62 4.58 -38.73 -2.55
CA SER A 62 5.24 -39.84 -3.27
C SER A 62 4.31 -41.02 -3.44
N ASP A 63 4.35 -41.68 -4.60
CA ASP A 63 3.51 -42.85 -4.87
C ASP A 63 3.94 -44.09 -4.04
N HIS A 64 5.23 -44.17 -3.68
CA HIS A 64 5.84 -45.30 -2.96
C HIS A 64 6.86 -44.84 -1.89
N PRO A 65 7.09 -45.63 -0.81
CA PRO A 65 8.00 -45.24 0.27
C PRO A 65 9.45 -44.95 -0.15
N SER A 66 10.01 -45.70 -1.11
CA SER A 66 11.36 -45.45 -1.64
C SER A 66 11.46 -44.08 -2.32
N SER A 67 10.41 -43.66 -3.03
CA SER A 67 10.34 -42.34 -3.67
C SER A 67 10.32 -41.19 -2.66
N ALA A 68 9.82 -41.41 -1.44
CA ALA A 68 9.85 -40.38 -0.39
C ALA A 68 11.28 -40.11 0.10
N ILE A 69 12.11 -41.15 0.25
CA ILE A 69 13.52 -41.02 0.64
C ILE A 69 14.32 -40.32 -0.47
N ASP A 70 14.08 -40.69 -1.73
CA ASP A 70 14.71 -40.05 -2.87
C ASP A 70 14.32 -38.57 -2.96
N LEU A 71 13.04 -38.24 -2.72
CA LEU A 71 12.54 -36.87 -2.68
C LEU A 71 13.22 -36.04 -1.57
N LEU A 72 13.35 -36.57 -0.35
CA LEU A 72 14.05 -35.90 0.75
C LEU A 72 15.53 -35.67 0.44
N THR A 73 16.17 -36.65 -0.20
CA THR A 73 17.57 -36.55 -0.65
C THR A 73 17.72 -35.45 -1.71
N SER A 74 16.82 -35.42 -2.68
CA SER A 74 16.74 -34.41 -3.73
C SER A 74 16.49 -33.01 -3.17
N ALA A 75 15.55 -32.88 -2.23
CA ALA A 75 15.27 -31.62 -1.53
C ALA A 75 16.48 -31.11 -0.75
N SER A 76 17.21 -31.99 -0.06
CA SER A 76 18.44 -31.63 0.67
C SER A 76 19.56 -31.13 -0.27
N ARG A 77 19.62 -31.65 -1.50
CA ARG A 77 20.60 -31.22 -2.52
C ARG A 77 20.28 -29.87 -3.17
N SER A 78 19.04 -29.38 -3.03
CA SER A 78 18.63 -28.08 -3.60
C SER A 78 19.33 -26.87 -2.97
N ASN A 79 19.93 -27.02 -1.78
CA ASN A 79 20.43 -25.91 -0.95
C ASN A 79 19.39 -24.85 -0.56
N LEU A 80 18.09 -25.19 -0.59
CA LEU A 80 17.02 -24.33 -0.07
C LEU A 80 16.72 -24.62 1.42
N VAL A 81 17.03 -25.82 1.88
CA VAL A 81 16.83 -26.27 3.26
C VAL A 81 18.15 -26.70 3.90
N GLU A 82 18.17 -26.73 5.23
CA GLU A 82 19.24 -27.30 6.03
C GLU A 82 18.67 -28.17 7.14
N VAL A 83 19.45 -29.19 7.54
CA VAL A 83 19.09 -30.11 8.61
C VAL A 83 20.02 -29.92 9.78
N ARG A 84 19.47 -29.64 10.97
CA ARG A 84 20.21 -29.49 12.23
C ARG A 84 19.41 -30.15 13.37
N TYR A 85 20.09 -30.91 14.22
CA TYR A 85 19.49 -31.53 15.41
C TYR A 85 18.15 -32.27 15.15
N ASN A 86 18.09 -33.08 14.09
CA ASN A 86 16.88 -33.82 13.69
C ASN A 86 15.68 -32.94 13.30
N ARG A 87 15.95 -31.72 12.85
CA ARG A 87 14.95 -30.77 12.31
C ARG A 87 15.44 -30.22 10.98
N SER A 88 14.50 -29.86 10.10
CA SER A 88 14.82 -29.13 8.88
C SER A 88 14.19 -27.74 8.90
N SER A 89 14.90 -26.77 8.36
CA SER A 89 14.44 -25.39 8.15
C SER A 89 14.84 -24.92 6.77
N PHE A 90 14.18 -23.86 6.28
CA PHE A 90 14.72 -23.12 5.15
C PHE A 90 16.05 -22.47 5.55
N ARG A 91 17.03 -22.49 4.63
CA ARG A 91 18.34 -21.87 4.85
C ARG A 91 18.28 -20.35 4.99
N HIS A 92 17.24 -19.74 4.44
CA HIS A 92 17.00 -18.31 4.51
C HIS A 92 15.51 -18.06 4.68
N GLU A 93 15.16 -17.14 5.57
CA GLU A 93 13.78 -16.75 5.87
C GLU A 93 13.02 -16.35 4.59
N GLN A 94 13.69 -15.69 3.65
CA GLN A 94 13.09 -15.29 2.37
C GLN A 94 12.62 -16.48 1.51
N PHE A 95 13.24 -17.66 1.63
CA PHE A 95 12.72 -18.85 0.94
C PHE A 95 11.46 -19.35 1.62
N GLN A 96 11.41 -19.35 2.96
CA GLN A 96 10.21 -19.70 3.71
C GLN A 96 9.06 -18.76 3.33
N LEU A 97 9.26 -17.44 3.41
CA LEU A 97 8.26 -16.44 3.05
C LEU A 97 7.77 -16.60 1.61
N TYR A 98 8.67 -16.90 0.68
CA TYR A 98 8.33 -17.16 -0.71
C TYR A 98 7.42 -18.39 -0.87
N PHE A 99 7.78 -19.53 -0.27
CA PHE A 99 6.97 -20.74 -0.35
C PHE A 99 5.67 -20.62 0.43
N GLU A 100 5.66 -19.90 1.54
CA GLU A 100 4.45 -19.60 2.31
C GLU A 100 3.48 -18.75 1.50
N ALA A 101 3.96 -17.70 0.81
CA ALA A 101 3.16 -16.89 -0.10
C ALA A 101 2.60 -17.69 -1.28
N GLU A 102 3.42 -18.54 -1.90
CA GLU A 102 2.98 -19.40 -3.00
C GLU A 102 1.94 -20.44 -2.53
N ALA A 103 2.11 -21.03 -1.34
CA ALA A 103 1.14 -21.94 -0.75
C ALA A 103 -0.19 -21.23 -0.46
N LEU A 104 -0.14 -20.03 0.12
CA LEU A 104 -1.31 -19.19 0.39
C LEU A 104 -2.09 -18.91 -0.90
N LEU A 105 -1.42 -18.57 -2.00
CA LEU A 105 -2.07 -18.33 -3.29
C LEU A 105 -2.73 -19.58 -3.87
N ARG A 106 -2.08 -20.76 -3.78
CA ARG A 106 -2.62 -22.02 -4.30
C ARG A 106 -3.90 -22.45 -3.58
N GLN A 107 -3.93 -22.26 -2.26
CA GLN A 107 -5.08 -22.64 -1.43
C GLN A 107 -6.27 -21.70 -1.57
N ASN A 108 -5.99 -20.42 -1.89
CA ASN A 108 -6.99 -19.36 -1.92
C ASN A 108 -7.15 -18.83 -3.35
N SER A 109 -7.37 -19.72 -4.30
CA SER A 109 -7.54 -19.37 -5.72
C SER A 109 -8.81 -18.55 -6.00
N GLU A 110 -9.79 -18.58 -5.09
CA GLU A 110 -10.98 -17.73 -5.15
C GLU A 110 -10.69 -16.30 -4.66
N ARG A 111 -11.04 -15.32 -5.50
CA ARG A 111 -10.77 -13.89 -5.32
C ARG A 111 -11.07 -13.35 -3.92
N GLN A 112 -12.27 -13.57 -3.41
CA GLN A 112 -12.71 -13.04 -2.10
C GLN A 112 -12.03 -13.75 -0.93
N VAL A 113 -11.65 -15.02 -1.12
CA VAL A 113 -10.98 -15.82 -0.10
C VAL A 113 -9.54 -15.36 0.08
N LEU A 114 -8.84 -15.02 -1.00
CA LEU A 114 -7.48 -14.47 -0.91
C LEU A 114 -7.44 -13.15 -0.14
N ALA A 115 -8.29 -12.19 -0.51
CA ALA A 115 -8.32 -10.87 0.12
C ALA A 115 -8.58 -10.97 1.64
N SER A 116 -9.61 -11.71 2.04
CA SER A 116 -9.94 -11.91 3.46
C SER A 116 -8.87 -12.70 4.21
N THR A 117 -8.17 -13.63 3.54
CA THR A 117 -7.07 -14.39 4.14
C THR A 117 -5.83 -13.53 4.34
N LEU A 118 -5.47 -12.69 3.37
CA LEU A 118 -4.29 -11.83 3.43
C LEU A 118 -4.47 -10.67 4.45
N ALA A 119 -5.71 -10.20 4.62
CA ALA A 119 -6.06 -9.18 5.61
C ALA A 119 -5.84 -9.63 7.07
N ARG A 120 -5.79 -10.94 7.34
CA ARG A 120 -5.58 -11.47 8.70
C ARG A 120 -4.23 -11.01 9.25
N PRO A 121 -4.13 -10.56 10.51
CA PRO A 121 -2.88 -10.07 11.10
C PRO A 121 -1.69 -11.03 10.92
N ARG A 122 -1.92 -12.34 11.05
CA ARG A 122 -0.88 -13.37 10.86
C ARG A 122 -0.29 -13.42 9.45
N ASN A 123 -1.05 -13.03 8.42
CA ASN A 123 -0.65 -13.12 7.01
C ASN A 123 -0.18 -11.77 6.44
N ARG A 124 -0.35 -10.66 7.15
CA ARG A 124 0.01 -9.32 6.63
C ARG A 124 1.48 -9.20 6.22
N HIS A 125 2.37 -9.89 6.92
CA HIS A 125 3.80 -9.91 6.61
C HIS A 125 4.13 -10.54 5.24
N LEU A 126 3.22 -11.35 4.67
CA LEU A 126 3.37 -11.98 3.36
C LEU A 126 2.98 -11.04 2.21
N SER A 127 2.35 -9.90 2.48
CA SER A 127 1.77 -9.04 1.43
C SER A 127 2.79 -8.61 0.37
N GLU A 128 4.01 -8.25 0.77
CA GLU A 128 5.09 -7.88 -0.17
C GLU A 128 5.52 -9.04 -1.10
N MET A 129 5.24 -10.28 -0.69
CA MET A 129 5.55 -11.48 -1.47
C MET A 129 4.36 -11.94 -2.32
N VAL A 130 3.15 -11.86 -1.76
CA VAL A 130 1.90 -12.30 -2.41
C VAL A 130 1.47 -11.36 -3.53
N ILE A 131 1.46 -10.03 -3.28
CA ILE A 131 0.99 -9.03 -4.25
C ILE A 131 1.67 -9.13 -5.62
N PRO A 132 3.01 -9.18 -5.73
CA PRO A 132 3.66 -9.30 -7.04
C PRO A 132 3.42 -10.63 -7.77
N MET A 133 2.99 -11.68 -7.06
CA MET A 133 2.67 -12.98 -7.65
C MET A 133 1.26 -13.05 -8.25
N ILE A 134 0.38 -12.08 -7.96
CA ILE A 134 -0.98 -12.05 -8.51
C ILE A 134 -0.92 -11.54 -9.96
N THR A 135 -1.46 -12.32 -10.89
CA THR A 135 -1.46 -12.01 -12.32
C THR A 135 -2.80 -11.45 -12.83
N ASP A 136 -3.88 -11.67 -12.09
CA ASP A 136 -5.22 -11.15 -12.42
C ASP A 136 -5.45 -9.80 -11.75
N GLU A 137 -5.81 -8.80 -12.55
CA GLU A 137 -6.01 -7.42 -12.09
C GLU A 137 -7.13 -7.31 -11.04
N ALA A 138 -8.20 -8.08 -11.22
CA ALA A 138 -9.37 -8.02 -10.36
C ALA A 138 -9.06 -8.63 -8.99
N VAL A 139 -8.38 -9.78 -8.97
CA VAL A 139 -7.88 -10.42 -7.75
C VAL A 139 -6.93 -9.52 -6.98
N LEU A 140 -6.00 -8.88 -7.69
CA LEU A 140 -5.06 -7.93 -7.10
C LEU A 140 -5.78 -6.74 -6.45
N ARG A 141 -6.75 -6.14 -7.16
CA ARG A 141 -7.52 -5.02 -6.64
C ARG A 141 -8.26 -5.39 -5.35
N ASP A 142 -8.90 -6.56 -5.30
CA ASP A 142 -9.58 -7.02 -4.08
C ASP A 142 -8.60 -7.30 -2.94
N ALA A 143 -7.42 -7.85 -3.23
CA ALA A 143 -6.38 -8.05 -2.22
C ALA A 143 -5.91 -6.72 -1.62
N LEU A 144 -5.70 -5.69 -2.46
CA LEU A 144 -5.31 -4.35 -2.00
C LEU A 144 -6.42 -3.66 -1.19
N ILE A 145 -7.68 -3.79 -1.64
CA ILE A 145 -8.85 -3.30 -0.89
C ILE A 145 -8.93 -3.99 0.47
N GLY A 146 -8.76 -5.32 0.54
CA GLY A 146 -8.84 -6.05 1.80
C GLY A 146 -7.67 -5.78 2.76
N LEU A 147 -6.50 -5.44 2.23
CA LEU A 147 -5.32 -5.12 3.04
C LEU A 147 -5.42 -3.74 3.70
N GLU A 148 -5.94 -2.75 2.97
CA GLU A 148 -6.06 -1.36 3.41
C GLU A 148 -4.71 -0.76 3.91
N ASP A 149 -3.58 -1.31 3.45
CA ASP A 149 -2.24 -0.97 3.94
C ASP A 149 -1.57 0.06 3.04
N GLY A 150 -1.47 1.29 3.55
CA GLY A 150 -0.82 2.40 2.85
C GLY A 150 0.65 2.16 2.47
N LYS A 151 1.38 1.32 3.22
CA LYS A 151 2.78 0.98 2.88
C LYS A 151 2.84 0.08 1.65
N ILE A 152 1.97 -0.92 1.58
CA ILE A 152 1.87 -1.82 0.41
C ILE A 152 1.43 -1.03 -0.81
N ILE A 153 0.41 -0.17 -0.69
CA ILE A 153 -0.05 0.69 -1.78
C ILE A 153 1.07 1.64 -2.25
N ALA A 154 1.83 2.22 -1.32
CA ALA A 154 2.97 3.06 -1.68
C ALA A 154 4.06 2.27 -2.43
N ALA A 155 4.36 1.05 -2.00
CA ALA A 155 5.27 0.15 -2.70
C ALA A 155 4.77 -0.22 -4.11
N CYS A 156 3.47 -0.43 -4.30
CA CYS A 156 2.86 -0.59 -5.62
C CYS A 156 3.13 0.62 -6.52
N LEU A 157 2.86 1.84 -6.04
CA LEU A 157 3.06 3.08 -6.80
C LEU A 157 4.54 3.29 -7.20
N GLN A 158 5.48 2.88 -6.35
CA GLN A 158 6.93 2.88 -6.63
C GLN A 158 7.37 1.83 -7.66
N SER A 159 6.47 0.96 -8.14
CA SER A 159 6.80 -0.17 -9.02
C SER A 159 7.61 -1.28 -8.34
N SER A 160 7.79 -1.26 -7.01
CA SER A 160 8.60 -2.27 -6.31
C SER A 160 7.90 -3.62 -6.18
N LEU A 161 6.56 -3.62 -6.26
CA LEU A 161 5.70 -4.82 -6.29
C LEU A 161 5.22 -5.16 -7.72
N GLY A 162 5.87 -4.60 -8.74
CA GLY A 162 5.66 -4.97 -10.14
C GLY A 162 4.73 -4.03 -10.91
N PRO A 163 4.73 -4.13 -12.26
CA PRO A 163 4.04 -3.18 -13.12
C PRO A 163 2.51 -3.29 -13.03
N LEU A 164 1.96 -4.49 -12.84
CA LEU A 164 0.51 -4.67 -12.67
C LEU A 164 0.01 -3.98 -11.40
N ALA A 165 0.70 -4.21 -10.28
CA ALA A 165 0.43 -3.56 -9.00
C ALA A 165 0.48 -2.03 -9.11
N LYS A 166 1.51 -1.50 -9.77
CA LYS A 166 1.62 -0.07 -10.06
C LYS A 166 0.44 0.47 -10.84
N ASN A 167 0.06 -0.20 -11.93
CA ASN A 167 -1.02 0.27 -12.81
C ASN A 167 -2.37 0.27 -12.09
N VAL A 168 -2.67 -0.79 -11.32
CA VAL A 168 -3.91 -0.88 -10.53
C VAL A 168 -3.95 0.22 -9.47
N SER A 169 -2.92 0.32 -8.63
CA SER A 169 -2.89 1.33 -7.58
C SER A 169 -2.91 2.76 -8.13
N ARG A 170 -2.28 3.00 -9.29
CA ARG A 170 -2.32 4.30 -9.95
C ARG A 170 -3.72 4.63 -10.47
N SER A 171 -4.35 3.72 -11.20
CA SER A 171 -5.71 3.89 -11.72
C SER A 171 -6.69 4.16 -10.57
N ASP A 172 -6.61 3.38 -9.49
CA ASP A 172 -7.49 3.55 -8.34
C ASP A 172 -7.23 4.90 -7.64
N ALA A 173 -5.98 5.31 -7.46
CA ALA A 173 -5.64 6.62 -6.89
C ALA A 173 -6.16 7.79 -7.75
N GLU A 174 -6.03 7.70 -9.08
CA GLU A 174 -6.56 8.70 -10.03
C GLU A 174 -8.08 8.81 -9.92
N GLN A 175 -8.79 7.67 -9.81
CA GLN A 175 -10.24 7.65 -9.62
C GLN A 175 -10.66 8.30 -8.30
N VAL A 176 -9.96 8.00 -7.20
CA VAL A 176 -10.25 8.61 -5.88
C VAL A 176 -9.97 10.11 -5.89
N LEU A 177 -8.84 10.53 -6.44
CA LEU A 177 -8.50 11.95 -6.57
C LEU A 177 -9.53 12.69 -7.43
N HIS A 178 -9.99 12.07 -8.53
CA HIS A 178 -11.04 12.64 -9.37
C HIS A 178 -12.37 12.77 -8.62
N ALA A 179 -12.79 11.73 -7.89
CA ALA A 179 -14.01 11.76 -7.08
C ALA A 179 -13.94 12.86 -6.01
N CYS A 180 -12.79 12.98 -5.33
CA CYS A 180 -12.52 14.05 -4.38
C CYS A 180 -12.58 15.43 -5.04
N TYR A 181 -12.03 15.59 -6.24
CA TYR A 181 -12.07 16.84 -7.00
C TYR A 181 -13.50 17.24 -7.39
N VAL A 182 -14.31 16.30 -7.88
CA VAL A 182 -15.72 16.56 -8.21
C VAL A 182 -16.47 17.03 -6.95
N ASN A 183 -16.33 16.29 -5.86
CA ASN A 183 -17.01 16.55 -4.58
C ASN A 183 -16.54 17.83 -3.87
N ALA A 184 -15.28 18.24 -4.04
CA ALA A 184 -14.74 19.49 -3.46
C ALA A 184 -15.49 20.76 -3.92
N GLY A 185 -16.32 20.69 -4.96
CA GLY A 185 -17.18 21.80 -5.38
C GLY A 185 -18.52 21.91 -4.63
N GLU A 186 -18.94 20.87 -3.91
CA GLU A 186 -20.34 20.67 -3.55
C GLU A 186 -20.62 20.69 -2.04
N PHE A 187 -19.60 20.53 -1.19
CA PHE A 187 -19.79 20.50 0.26
C PHE A 187 -20.32 21.83 0.84
N ALA A 188 -21.02 21.74 1.97
CA ALA A 188 -21.46 22.87 2.78
C ALA A 188 -20.71 22.89 4.13
N LEU A 189 -20.49 24.09 4.67
CA LEU A 189 -19.92 24.25 6.02
C LEU A 189 -21.02 24.72 6.98
N ARG A 190 -21.05 24.15 8.19
CA ARG A 190 -21.95 24.56 9.26
C ARG A 190 -21.13 24.83 10.53
N ILE A 191 -21.54 25.86 11.27
CA ILE A 191 -21.04 26.06 12.64
C ILE A 191 -21.98 25.25 13.54
N GLY A 192 -21.42 24.29 14.27
CA GLY A 192 -22.16 23.44 15.20
C GLY A 192 -22.59 24.21 16.45
N ASP A 193 -23.74 23.84 17.00
CA ASP A 193 -24.42 24.51 18.12
C ASP A 193 -23.79 24.27 19.51
N GLN A 194 -22.55 23.79 19.61
CA GLN A 194 -21.90 23.62 20.91
C GLN A 194 -21.44 24.99 21.45
N ALA A 195 -22.39 25.71 22.05
CA ALA A 195 -22.27 27.08 22.50
C ALA A 195 -21.44 27.27 23.78
N ASP A 196 -21.01 26.22 24.48
CA ASP A 196 -20.51 26.36 25.86
C ASP A 196 -19.06 25.89 26.13
N VAL A 197 -18.31 25.36 25.15
CA VAL A 197 -16.92 24.94 25.41
C VAL A 197 -16.02 25.14 24.18
N HIS A 198 -15.11 26.13 24.24
CA HIS A 198 -13.96 26.31 23.34
C HIS A 198 -14.24 26.87 21.90
N PRO A 199 -13.22 27.39 21.16
CA PRO A 199 -13.38 28.35 20.08
C PRO A 199 -14.13 27.74 18.90
N LEU A 200 -14.80 28.59 18.09
CA LEU A 200 -15.54 28.30 16.84
C LEU A 200 -14.86 27.35 15.81
N VAL A 201 -13.62 26.94 16.06
CA VAL A 201 -12.83 25.97 15.28
C VAL A 201 -13.22 24.53 15.59
N ASP A 202 -13.55 24.19 16.85
CA ASP A 202 -13.91 22.82 17.24
C ASP A 202 -15.37 22.48 16.94
N SER A 203 -16.19 23.49 16.60
CA SER A 203 -17.59 23.33 16.25
C SER A 203 -17.84 23.25 14.75
N LEU A 204 -16.82 23.29 13.90
CA LEU A 204 -17.05 23.29 12.46
C LEU A 204 -17.41 21.89 11.95
N VAL A 205 -18.68 21.72 11.57
CA VAL A 205 -19.21 20.46 11.04
C VAL A 205 -19.33 20.61 9.53
N ILE A 206 -18.75 19.67 8.79
CA ILE A 206 -19.00 19.59 7.37
C ILE A 206 -20.42 19.06 7.19
N GLY A 207 -21.25 19.83 6.48
CA GLY A 207 -22.65 19.49 6.23
C GLY A 207 -22.81 18.31 5.25
N GLU A 208 -24.04 18.05 4.85
CA GLU A 208 -24.38 17.03 3.84
C GLU A 208 -23.54 17.19 2.56
N GLY A 209 -23.19 16.06 1.94
CA GLY A 209 -22.45 16.02 0.67
C GLY A 209 -20.95 15.72 0.78
N VAL A 210 -20.43 15.30 1.94
CA VAL A 210 -19.03 14.83 2.04
C VAL A 210 -18.89 13.44 1.47
N LEU A 211 -17.89 13.26 0.59
CA LEU A 211 -17.49 11.95 0.11
C LEU A 211 -17.07 11.05 1.29
N SER A 212 -17.82 9.98 1.52
CA SER A 212 -17.44 8.96 2.50
C SER A 212 -16.36 8.07 1.89
N LEU A 213 -15.12 8.28 2.33
CA LEU A 213 -13.97 7.49 1.88
C LEU A 213 -13.84 6.21 2.72
N THR A 214 -13.70 5.09 2.02
CA THR A 214 -13.27 3.80 2.59
C THR A 214 -11.85 3.88 3.12
N SER A 215 -11.44 2.91 3.94
CA SER A 215 -10.07 2.81 4.44
C SER A 215 -9.05 2.67 3.30
N TYR A 216 -9.39 1.89 2.27
CA TYR A 216 -8.55 1.73 1.06
C TYR A 216 -8.33 3.06 0.33
N GLU A 217 -9.40 3.83 0.11
CA GLU A 217 -9.29 5.13 -0.57
C GLU A 217 -8.48 6.14 0.27
N LYS A 218 -8.64 6.14 1.59
CA LYS A 218 -7.78 6.94 2.49
C LYS A 218 -6.32 6.51 2.37
N ALA A 219 -6.04 5.21 2.26
CA ALA A 219 -4.70 4.69 2.07
C ALA A 219 -4.10 5.08 0.70
N LEU A 220 -4.91 5.10 -0.37
CA LEU A 220 -4.52 5.63 -1.68
C LEU A 220 -4.14 7.10 -1.62
N LEU A 221 -4.94 7.94 -0.94
CA LEU A 221 -4.63 9.37 -0.79
C LEU A 221 -3.34 9.61 0.00
N ARG A 222 -3.09 8.84 1.07
CA ARG A 222 -1.81 8.91 1.80
C ARG A 222 -0.64 8.46 0.93
N ALA A 223 -0.81 7.38 0.16
CA ALA A 223 0.21 6.92 -0.76
C ALA A 223 0.52 8.00 -1.81
N ALA A 224 -0.49 8.61 -2.42
CA ALA A 224 -0.32 9.74 -3.34
C ALA A 224 0.43 10.91 -2.71
N GLY A 225 0.06 11.30 -1.48
CA GLY A 225 0.74 12.34 -0.71
C GLY A 225 2.24 12.07 -0.49
N SER A 226 2.59 10.80 -0.30
CA SER A 226 3.99 10.37 -0.10
C SER A 226 4.84 10.54 -1.35
N PHE A 227 4.26 10.67 -2.55
CA PHE A 227 4.99 10.77 -3.82
C PHE A 227 4.91 12.13 -4.52
N LEU A 228 4.34 13.15 -3.87
CA LEU A 228 4.28 14.49 -4.45
C LEU A 228 5.67 15.05 -4.79
N TYR A 229 6.71 14.71 -4.01
CA TYR A 229 8.08 15.14 -4.26
C TYR A 229 8.67 14.53 -5.54
N GLU A 230 8.14 13.39 -6.00
CA GLU A 230 8.51 12.72 -7.25
C GLU A 230 7.68 13.20 -8.44
N ASP A 231 6.87 14.25 -8.27
CA ASP A 231 5.94 14.75 -9.29
C ASP A 231 4.84 13.73 -9.67
N VAL A 232 4.50 12.82 -8.75
CA VAL A 232 3.40 11.87 -8.93
C VAL A 232 2.13 12.50 -8.34
N PHE A 233 1.10 12.62 -9.17
CA PHE A 233 -0.20 13.24 -8.85
C PHE A 233 -0.18 14.72 -8.45
N LEU A 234 0.95 15.43 -8.65
CA LEU A 234 1.10 16.81 -8.18
C LEU A 234 0.03 17.73 -8.76
N ASP A 235 -0.24 17.63 -10.07
CA ASP A 235 -1.18 18.52 -10.75
C ASP A 235 -2.63 18.28 -10.30
N GLU A 236 -2.99 17.00 -10.09
CA GLU A 236 -4.27 16.55 -9.57
C GLU A 236 -4.49 17.05 -8.13
N VAL A 237 -3.47 16.90 -7.28
CA VAL A 237 -3.51 17.36 -5.88
C VAL A 237 -3.60 18.87 -5.79
N LEU A 238 -2.79 19.62 -6.54
CA LEU A 238 -2.87 21.09 -6.57
C LEU A 238 -4.23 21.57 -7.08
N SER A 239 -4.79 20.90 -8.09
CA SER A 239 -6.12 21.21 -8.61
C SER A 239 -7.23 20.96 -7.58
N LEU A 240 -7.14 19.86 -6.82
CA LEU A 240 -8.03 19.55 -5.70
C LEU A 240 -7.94 20.63 -4.61
N ILE A 241 -6.73 20.96 -4.15
CA ILE A 241 -6.47 21.98 -3.14
C ILE A 241 -7.06 23.32 -3.55
N ARG A 242 -6.75 23.78 -4.77
CA ARG A 242 -7.26 25.04 -5.30
C ARG A 242 -8.79 25.05 -5.35
N ARG A 243 -9.41 23.95 -5.75
CA ARG A 243 -10.87 23.85 -5.82
C ARG A 243 -11.50 23.91 -4.42
N THR A 244 -10.93 23.19 -3.45
CA THR A 244 -11.34 23.23 -2.05
C THR A 244 -11.22 24.64 -1.47
N ASP A 245 -10.06 25.29 -1.62
CA ASP A 245 -9.82 26.66 -1.13
C ASP A 245 -10.81 27.66 -1.76
N ASN A 246 -11.03 27.58 -3.08
CA ASN A 246 -11.99 28.45 -3.76
C ASN A 246 -13.43 28.22 -3.29
N ARG A 247 -13.81 26.98 -2.94
CA ARG A 247 -15.13 26.66 -2.40
C ARG A 247 -15.29 27.27 -1.01
N ILE A 248 -14.29 27.11 -0.15
CA ILE A 248 -14.28 27.69 1.20
C ILE A 248 -14.38 29.22 1.11
N ASP A 249 -13.60 29.85 0.25
CA ASP A 249 -13.64 31.30 0.07
C ASP A 249 -14.99 31.81 -0.41
N LYS A 250 -15.70 31.04 -1.25
CA LYS A 250 -17.08 31.38 -1.64
C LYS A 250 -18.03 31.29 -0.45
N ILE A 251 -17.97 30.21 0.33
CA ILE A 251 -18.84 30.03 1.51
C ILE A 251 -18.58 31.13 2.55
N LEU A 252 -17.31 31.40 2.88
CA LEU A 252 -16.96 32.39 3.90
C LEU A 252 -17.31 33.83 3.50
N LYS A 253 -17.40 34.15 2.20
CA LYS A 253 -17.87 35.47 1.74
C LYS A 253 -19.31 35.77 2.16
N GLU A 254 -20.13 34.74 2.35
CA GLU A 254 -21.52 34.87 2.78
C GLU A 254 -21.65 35.02 4.30
N TRP A 255 -20.58 34.75 5.06
CA TRP A 255 -20.58 34.80 6.53
C TRP A 255 -20.19 36.20 7.06
N PRO A 256 -20.56 36.55 8.30
CA PRO A 256 -20.10 37.81 8.93
C PRO A 256 -18.57 37.90 9.06
N PRO A 257 -17.95 39.08 8.86
CA PRO A 257 -16.49 39.25 8.86
C PRO A 257 -15.78 38.72 10.11
N GLU A 258 -16.39 38.89 11.30
CA GLU A 258 -15.87 38.41 12.58
C GLU A 258 -15.69 36.88 12.62
N HIS A 259 -16.59 36.12 11.97
CA HIS A 259 -16.51 34.66 11.91
C HIS A 259 -15.49 34.19 10.87
N ARG A 260 -15.30 34.93 9.77
CA ARG A 260 -14.39 34.54 8.67
C ARG A 260 -12.96 34.29 9.13
N LYS A 261 -12.41 35.20 9.94
CA LYS A 261 -10.99 35.16 10.32
C LYS A 261 -10.68 33.99 11.24
N LEU A 262 -11.54 33.76 12.23
CA LEU A 262 -11.37 32.69 13.21
C LEU A 262 -11.54 31.30 12.56
N VAL A 263 -12.57 31.17 11.71
CA VAL A 263 -12.88 29.92 11.00
C VAL A 263 -11.82 29.57 9.97
N ARG A 264 -11.26 30.55 9.26
CA ARG A 264 -10.24 30.30 8.24
C ARG A 264 -8.96 29.67 8.83
N GLY A 265 -8.52 30.10 10.01
CA GLY A 265 -7.36 29.51 10.68
C GLY A 265 -7.59 28.07 11.12
N GLY A 266 -8.77 27.80 11.69
CA GLY A 266 -9.18 26.45 12.08
C GLY A 266 -9.33 25.50 10.89
N LEU A 267 -10.03 25.93 9.85
CA LEU A 267 -10.20 25.18 8.60
C LEU A 267 -8.86 24.82 7.97
N PHE A 268 -7.93 25.77 7.92
CA PHE A 268 -6.62 25.52 7.36
C PHE A 268 -5.89 24.38 8.09
N ALA A 269 -5.96 24.36 9.42
CA ALA A 269 -5.38 23.29 10.21
C ALA A 269 -6.05 21.93 9.91
N ASP A 270 -7.38 21.90 9.80
CA ASP A 270 -8.14 20.68 9.52
C ASP A 270 -7.95 20.14 8.08
N LEU A 271 -7.71 21.04 7.13
CA LEU A 271 -7.52 20.69 5.72
C LEU A 271 -6.12 20.19 5.41
N TYR A 272 -5.10 20.69 6.12
CA TYR A 272 -3.72 20.58 5.67
C TYR A 272 -2.73 20.13 6.75
N ILE A 273 -3.06 20.27 8.04
CA ILE A 273 -2.13 19.98 9.14
C ILE A 273 -2.54 18.72 9.91
N PHE A 274 -3.82 18.57 10.24
CA PHE A 274 -4.30 17.52 11.14
C PHE A 274 -5.24 16.53 10.43
N GLU A 275 -4.97 15.24 10.62
CA GLU A 275 -5.97 14.19 10.41
C GLU A 275 -6.81 14.04 11.71
N LYS A 276 -7.99 14.66 11.76
CA LYS A 276 -8.91 14.50 12.91
C LYS A 276 -9.58 13.12 12.90
N PRO A 277 -9.64 12.38 14.01
CA PRO A 277 -10.42 11.14 14.05
C PRO A 277 -11.93 11.44 13.98
N GLY A 278 -12.64 10.86 13.01
CA GLY A 278 -14.11 11.02 12.88
C GLY A 278 -14.65 10.88 11.45
N GLU A 279 -15.97 11.02 11.31
CA GLU A 279 -16.66 11.13 10.01
C GLU A 279 -16.50 12.56 9.46
N GLY A 280 -16.24 12.70 8.16
CA GLY A 280 -16.05 14.01 7.52
C GLY A 280 -14.60 14.49 7.44
N LEU A 281 -13.65 13.61 7.12
CA LEU A 281 -12.25 13.98 6.93
C LEU A 281 -11.99 14.55 5.53
N TRP A 282 -11.22 15.63 5.48
CA TRP A 282 -10.84 16.28 4.22
C TRP A 282 -9.86 15.43 3.42
N PRO A 283 -10.13 15.14 2.13
CA PRO A 283 -9.18 14.41 1.29
C PRO A 283 -7.78 15.01 1.27
N THR A 284 -7.69 16.34 1.33
CA THR A 284 -6.41 17.07 1.35
C THR A 284 -5.58 16.77 2.58
N SER A 285 -6.18 16.49 3.74
CA SER A 285 -5.42 16.28 4.98
C SER A 285 -4.67 14.96 4.98
N PHE A 286 -5.25 13.90 4.38
CA PHE A 286 -4.55 12.63 4.17
C PHE A 286 -3.32 12.78 3.27
N ILE A 287 -3.46 13.59 2.22
CA ILE A 287 -2.38 13.84 1.26
C ILE A 287 -1.26 14.66 1.91
N THR A 288 -1.59 15.78 2.56
CA THR A 288 -0.56 16.67 3.13
C THR A 288 0.14 16.08 4.34
N THR A 289 -0.58 15.34 5.18
CA THR A 289 0.01 14.64 6.33
C THR A 289 0.98 13.55 5.87
N ALA A 290 0.65 12.82 4.81
CA ALA A 290 1.58 11.85 4.24
C ALA A 290 2.79 12.52 3.59
N CYS A 291 2.59 13.63 2.87
CA CYS A 291 3.68 14.43 2.31
C CYS A 291 4.66 14.91 3.40
N HIS A 292 4.14 15.36 4.55
CA HIS A 292 4.97 15.79 5.68
C HIS A 292 5.86 14.67 6.23
N ASN A 293 5.42 13.42 6.14
CA ASN A 293 6.12 12.25 6.67
C ASN A 293 6.94 11.50 5.60
N ALA A 294 6.97 11.99 4.36
CA ALA A 294 7.68 11.36 3.27
C ALA A 294 9.21 11.40 3.49
N PHE A 295 9.90 10.30 3.14
CA PHE A 295 11.34 10.15 3.34
C PHE A 295 12.13 10.85 2.23
N ARG A 296 13.25 11.49 2.58
CA ARG A 296 14.10 12.24 1.65
C ARG A 296 14.88 11.33 0.71
N SER A 297 14.69 11.48 -0.60
CA SER A 297 15.66 11.03 -1.60
C SER A 297 16.74 12.12 -1.80
N GLN A 298 18.01 11.74 -1.88
CA GLN A 298 19.14 12.68 -2.02
C GLN A 298 19.23 13.35 -3.43
N ALA A 299 18.38 12.96 -4.38
CA ALA A 299 18.37 13.55 -5.72
C ALA A 299 17.56 14.85 -5.75
N LYS A 300 18.00 15.84 -6.56
CA LYS A 300 17.21 17.07 -6.79
C LYS A 300 15.82 16.69 -7.32
N PRO A 301 14.73 17.03 -6.62
CA PRO A 301 13.43 16.51 -6.97
C PRO A 301 12.90 17.19 -8.25
N PRO A 302 12.26 16.44 -9.15
CA PRO A 302 11.69 16.97 -10.41
C PRO A 302 10.64 18.06 -10.17
N VAL A 303 10.01 18.02 -8.99
CA VAL A 303 8.96 18.93 -8.52
C VAL A 303 9.36 20.41 -8.49
N LEU A 304 10.64 20.73 -8.27
CA LEU A 304 11.10 22.11 -8.08
C LEU A 304 10.81 23.01 -9.27
N SER A 305 10.91 22.45 -10.48
CA SER A 305 10.63 23.19 -11.72
C SER A 305 9.15 23.53 -11.87
N LYS A 306 8.25 22.67 -11.38
CA LYS A 306 6.81 22.92 -11.37
C LYS A 306 6.42 23.91 -10.27
N ILE A 307 7.02 23.81 -9.08
CA ILE A 307 6.80 24.76 -7.99
C ILE A 307 7.20 26.17 -8.43
N ALA A 308 8.38 26.34 -9.05
CA ALA A 308 8.83 27.63 -9.57
C ALA A 308 7.82 28.22 -10.57
N ARG A 309 7.36 27.43 -11.56
CA ARG A 309 6.34 27.88 -12.52
C ARG A 309 5.00 28.25 -11.88
N LEU A 310 4.60 27.55 -10.82
CA LEU A 310 3.37 27.84 -10.10
C LEU A 310 3.48 29.18 -9.35
N LEU A 311 4.63 29.46 -8.74
CA LEU A 311 4.91 30.71 -8.04
C LEU A 311 5.10 31.90 -9.00
N ASP A 312 5.68 31.67 -10.18
CA ASP A 312 5.88 32.66 -11.23
C ASP A 312 4.64 32.91 -12.10
N GLY A 313 3.59 32.11 -11.92
CA GLY A 313 2.38 32.13 -12.74
C GLY A 313 1.52 33.39 -12.55
N SER A 314 0.69 33.71 -13.54
CA SER A 314 -0.19 34.88 -13.54
C SER A 314 -1.37 34.79 -12.55
N LYS A 315 -1.63 33.60 -11.99
CA LYS A 315 -2.67 33.38 -10.98
C LYS A 315 -2.00 33.27 -9.61
N SER A 316 -2.43 34.11 -8.67
CA SER A 316 -1.96 34.01 -7.29
C SER A 316 -2.30 32.64 -6.71
N PRO A 317 -1.32 31.90 -6.15
CA PRO A 317 -1.56 30.60 -5.53
C PRO A 317 -2.44 30.73 -4.29
N THR A 318 -3.24 29.71 -4.00
CA THR A 318 -4.06 29.67 -2.79
C THR A 318 -3.21 29.37 -1.54
N ALA A 319 -3.77 29.57 -0.35
CA ALA A 319 -3.06 29.28 0.91
C ALA A 319 -2.65 27.81 1.01
N GLY A 320 -3.53 26.88 0.59
CA GLY A 320 -3.21 25.45 0.55
C GLY A 320 -2.12 25.12 -0.47
N GLU A 321 -2.16 25.72 -1.66
CA GLU A 321 -1.12 25.52 -2.69
C GLU A 321 0.26 25.99 -2.20
N LEU A 322 0.30 27.17 -1.57
CA LEU A 322 1.53 27.69 -0.97
C LEU A 322 2.06 26.78 0.15
N TYR A 323 1.18 26.24 0.99
CA TYR A 323 1.55 25.33 2.06
C TYR A 323 2.16 24.03 1.53
N VAL A 324 1.53 23.39 0.55
CA VAL A 324 2.08 22.18 -0.08
C VAL A 324 3.40 22.46 -0.79
N CYS A 325 3.52 23.59 -1.50
CA CYS A 325 4.80 24.00 -2.08
C CYS A 325 5.87 24.19 -1.00
N ALA A 326 5.53 24.80 0.13
CA ALA A 326 6.47 24.98 1.25
C ALA A 326 6.91 23.63 1.84
N LEU A 327 5.99 22.67 1.99
CA LEU A 327 6.32 21.30 2.40
C LEU A 327 7.31 20.65 1.42
N LEU A 328 7.02 20.72 0.13
CA LEU A 328 7.85 20.12 -0.92
C LEU A 328 9.23 20.80 -1.06
N LEU A 329 9.35 22.07 -0.67
CA LEU A 329 10.63 22.79 -0.62
C LEU A 329 11.42 22.51 0.68
N ALA A 330 10.74 22.08 1.74
CA ALA A 330 11.36 21.74 3.03
C ALA A 330 11.83 20.27 3.10
N ILE A 331 11.30 19.40 2.24
CA ILE A 331 11.69 17.99 2.09
C ILE A 331 13.00 17.88 1.31
#